data_AF-A0A485L061-F1
#
_entry.id   AF-A0A485L061-F1
#
_cell.length_a   1.000
_cell.length_b   1.000
_cell.length_c   1.000
_cell.angle_alpha   90.00
_cell.angle_beta   90.00
_cell.angle_gamma   90.00
#
_symmetry.space_group_name_H-M   'P 1'
#
loop_
_entity.id
_entity.type
_entity.pdbx_description
1 polymer ?
#
loop_
_entity_poly.entity_id
_entity_poly.type
_entity_poly.pdbx_seq_one_letter_code
_entity_poly.pdbx_strand_id
1 'polypeptide(L)' 'MSADDITFWETIDHLGGVWSLLGVVVVLAVFYVVLVEVMIPRGRISQAERAKAHQKMLLAARGKSQRLKD' A
#
# COMPACT_ATOMS: atom_id res chain seq x y z
N MET A 1 -35.30 20.66 28.52
CA MET A 1 -35.71 19.48 27.73
C MET A 1 -36.27 20.05 26.44
N SER A 2 -35.69 19.81 25.27
CA SER A 2 -35.20 18.54 24.71
C SER A 2 -33.76 18.65 24.20
N ALA A 3 -32.91 17.69 24.57
CA ALA A 3 -31.82 17.32 23.68
C ALA A 3 -32.52 16.61 22.52
N ASP A 4 -32.58 17.26 21.36
CA ASP A 4 -33.08 16.60 20.16
C ASP A 4 -32.11 15.47 19.87
N ASP A 5 -32.49 14.26 20.23
CA ASP A 5 -31.78 13.03 19.91
C ASP A 5 -31.92 12.80 18.40
N ILE A 6 -31.17 13.58 17.61
CA ILE A 6 -31.04 13.38 16.18
C ILE A 6 -30.45 11.98 16.02
N THR A 7 -31.27 11.07 15.51
CA THR A 7 -30.84 9.67 15.36
C THR A 7 -29.79 9.58 14.27
N PHE A 8 -28.89 8.58 14.37
CA PHE A 8 -27.84 8.35 13.37
C PHE A 8 -28.40 8.25 11.95
N TRP A 9 -29.60 7.69 11.79
CA TRP A 9 -30.30 7.59 10.51
C TRP A 9 -30.77 8.94 9.98
N GLU A 10 -31.26 9.82 10.84
CA GLU A 10 -31.66 11.18 10.48
C GLU A 10 -30.44 12.02 10.07
N THR A 11 -29.31 11.80 10.72
CA THR A 11 -28.02 12.38 10.30
C THR A 11 -27.61 11.87 8.91
N ILE A 12 -27.73 10.56 8.65
CA ILE A 12 -27.44 9.99 7.32
C ILE A 12 -28.33 10.63 6.26
N ASP A 13 -29.63 10.74 6.50
CA ASP A 13 -30.56 11.38 5.56
C ASP A 13 -30.19 12.84 5.28
N HIS A 14 -29.79 13.61 6.29
CA HIS A 14 -29.32 14.98 6.12
C HIS A 14 -27.99 15.09 5.34
N LEU A 15 -27.11 14.10 5.43
CA LEU A 15 -25.85 14.03 4.71
C LEU A 15 -25.96 13.45 3.28
N GLY A 16 -27.18 13.35 2.74
CA GLY A 16 -27.42 12.85 1.38
C GLY A 16 -27.80 11.36 1.31
N GLY A 17 -28.14 10.76 2.45
CA GLY A 17 -28.69 9.43 2.56
C GLY A 17 -27.70 8.31 2.28
N VAL A 18 -28.23 7.10 2.12
CA VAL A 18 -27.44 5.88 1.87
C VAL A 18 -26.57 6.00 0.60
N TRP A 19 -26.98 6.82 -0.38
CA TRP A 19 -26.22 7.06 -1.60
C TRP A 19 -24.89 7.77 -1.37
N SER A 20 -24.84 8.75 -0.47
CA SER A 20 -23.58 9.41 -0.13
C SER A 20 -22.64 8.45 0.60
N LEU A 21 -23.18 7.59 1.45
CA LEU A 21 -22.44 6.55 2.16
C LEU A 21 -21.82 5.52 1.20
N LEU A 22 -22.59 5.07 0.19
CA LEU A 22 -22.07 4.23 -0.90
C LEU A 22 -20.98 4.96 -1.71
N GLY A 23 -21.17 6.24 -2.01
CA GLY A 23 -20.17 7.06 -2.69
C GLY A 23 -18.85 7.10 -1.93
N VAL A 24 -18.89 7.34 -0.61
CA VAL A 24 -17.68 7.35 0.24
C VAL A 24 -16.98 5.99 0.23
N VAL A 25 -17.73 4.89 0.32
CA VAL A 25 -17.17 3.53 0.27
C VAL A 25 -16.48 3.28 -1.07
N VAL A 26 -17.09 3.69 -2.18
CA VAL A 26 -16.50 3.55 -3.52
C VAL A 26 -15.21 4.38 -3.63
N VAL A 27 -15.22 5.63 -3.16
CA VAL A 27 -14.04 6.49 -3.16
C VAL A 27 -12.90 5.89 -2.33
N LEU A 28 -13.21 5.35 -1.15
CA LEU A 28 -12.23 4.66 -0.30
C LEU A 28 -11.67 3.41 -0.97
N ALA A 29 -12.51 2.62 -1.66
CA ALA A 29 -12.06 1.45 -2.39
C ALA A 29 -11.10 1.81 -3.53
N VAL A 30 -11.43 2.85 -4.31
CA VAL A 30 -10.54 3.36 -5.37
C VAL A 30 -9.23 3.87 -4.77
N PHE A 31 -9.29 4.65 -3.69
CA PHE A 31 -8.10 5.15 -3.01
C PHE A 31 -7.22 4.01 -2.49
N TYR A 32 -7.82 2.97 -1.93
CA TYR A 32 -7.11 1.77 -1.49
C TYR A 32 -6.37 1.09 -2.64
N VAL A 33 -7.05 0.88 -3.78
CA VAL A 33 -6.41 0.28 -4.98
C VAL A 33 -5.22 1.12 -5.44
N VAL A 34 -5.39 2.44 -5.53
CA VAL A 34 -4.29 3.35 -5.90
C VAL A 34 -3.13 3.27 -4.92
N LEU A 35 -3.40 3.26 -3.62
CA LEU A 35 -2.37 3.18 -2.58
C LEU A 35 -1.59 1.86 -2.71
N VAL A 36 -2.30 0.76 -2.90
CA VAL A 36 -1.73 -0.58 -3.08
C VAL A 36 -0.88 -0.64 -4.36
N GLU A 37 -1.40 -0.18 -5.49
CA GLU A 37 -0.66 -0.15 -6.76
C GLU A 37 0.57 0.74 -6.72
N VAL A 38 0.59 1.80 -5.91
CA VAL A 38 1.77 2.68 -5.77
C VAL A 38 2.77 2.12 -4.76
N MET A 39 2.32 1.52 -3.66
CA MET A 39 3.19 1.01 -2.60
C MET A 39 3.79 -0.37 -2.91
N ILE A 40 3.06 -1.28 -3.55
CA ILE A 40 3.54 -2.62 -3.91
C ILE A 40 4.78 -2.60 -4.81
N PRO A 41 4.83 -1.86 -5.94
CA PRO A 41 6.02 -1.84 -6.79
C PRO A 41 7.22 -1.26 -6.06
N ARG A 42 7.05 -0.26 -5.19
CA ARG A 42 8.15 0.30 -4.38
C ARG A 42 8.74 -0.73 -3.41
N GLY A 43 7.90 -1.54 -2.77
CA GLY A 43 8.35 -2.65 -1.91
C GLY A 43 9.10 -3.73 -2.69
N ARG A 44 8.63 -4.09 -3.88
CA ARG A 44 9.25 -5.12 -4.73
C ARG A 44 10.58 -4.67 -5.35
N ILE A 45 10.71 -3.41 -5.73
CA ILE A 45 11.95 -2.85 -6.29
C ILE A 45 13.06 -2.87 -5.22
N SER A 46 12.74 -2.47 -3.98
CA SER A 46 13.70 -2.47 -2.87
C SER A 46 14.25 -3.87 -2.56
N GLN A 47 13.40 -4.90 -2.60
CA GLN A 47 13.86 -6.29 -2.40
C GLN A 47 14.63 -6.83 -3.61
N ALA A 48 14.22 -6.48 -4.83
CA ALA A 48 14.94 -6.88 -6.05
C ALA A 48 16.33 -6.26 -6.13
N GLU A 49 16.52 -5.01 -5.69
CA GLU A 49 17.84 -4.38 -5.62
C GLU A 49 18.74 -5.03 -4.58
N ARG A 50 18.22 -5.35 -3.39
CA ARG A 50 18.97 -6.08 -2.36
C ARG A 50 19.39 -7.47 -2.82
N ALA A 51 18.50 -8.20 -3.51
CA ALA A 51 18.82 -9.51 -4.08
C ALA A 51 19.92 -9.42 -5.16
N LYS A 52 19.84 -8.43 -6.06
CA LYS A 52 20.88 -8.19 -7.09
C LYS A 52 22.22 -7.79 -6.49
N ALA A 53 22.22 -6.96 -5.44
CA ALA A 53 23.44 -6.58 -4.72
C ALA A 53 24.12 -7.80 -4.07
N HIS A 54 23.34 -8.66 -3.42
CA HIS A 54 23.85 -9.88 -2.79
C HIS A 54 24.43 -10.88 -3.81
N GLN A 55 23.77 -11.04 -4.96
CA GLN A 55 24.25 -11.89 -6.05
C GLN A 55 25.56 -11.37 -6.67
N LYS A 56 25.67 -10.05 -6.89
CA LYS A 56 26.93 -9.43 -7.34
C LYS A 56 28.07 -9.63 -6.34
N MET A 57 27.78 -9.52 -5.04
CA MET A 57 28.78 -9.70 -3.98
C MET A 57 29.31 -11.15 -3.94
N LEU A 58 28.42 -12.13 -4.09
CA LEU A 58 28.79 -13.56 -4.16
C LEU A 58 29.64 -13.88 -5.40
N LEU A 59 29.29 -13.31 -6.57
CA LEU A 59 30.08 -13.48 -7.79
C LEU A 59 31.47 -12.84 -7.67
N ALA A 60 31.56 -11.64 -7.08
CA ALA A 60 32.83 -10.97 -6.83
C ALA A 60 33.72 -11.73 -5.83
N ALA A 61 33.12 -12.31 -4.79
CA ALA A 61 33.84 -13.16 -3.82
C ALA A 61 34.38 -14.45 -4.47
N ARG A 62 33.59 -15.10 -5.35
CA ARG A 62 34.04 -16.26 -6.12
C ARG A 62 35.19 -15.93 -7.07
N GLY A 63 35.11 -14.83 -7.81
CA GLY A 63 36.18 -14.40 -8.71
C GLY A 63 37.49 -14.08 -7.98
N LYS A 64 37.42 -13.46 -6.80
CA LYS A 64 38.60 -13.20 -5.96
C LYS A 64 39.22 -14.48 -5.40
N SER A 65 38.40 -15.47 -5.02
CA SER A 65 38.88 -16.76 -4.53
C SER A 65 39.56 -17.61 -5.62
N GLN A 66 39.15 -17.51 -6.88
CA GLN A 66 39.84 -18.17 -7.99
C GLN A 66 41.22 -17.56 -8.24
N ARG A 67 41.31 -16.23 -8.21
CA ARG A 67 42.55 -15.50 -8.46
C ARG A 67 43.62 -15.61 -7.37
N LEU A 68 43.27 -16.15 -6.20
CA LEU A 68 44.17 -16.46 -5.09
C LEU A 68 44.69 -17.91 -5.13
N LYS A 69 44.12 -18.76 -6.00
CA LYS A 69 44.53 -20.16 -6.18
C LYS A 69 45.50 -20.36 -7.35
N ASP A 70 45.57 -19.42 -8.27
CA ASP A 70 46.57 -19.34 -9.35
C ASP A 70 47.81 -18.57 -8.88
#